data_AF-A0A4Q3TDH9-F1
#
_entry.id   AF-A0A4Q3TDH9-F1
#
_cell.length_a   1.000
_cell.length_b   1.000
_cell.length_c   1.000
_cell.angle_alpha   90.00
_cell.angle_beta   90.00
_cell.angle_gamma   90.00
#
_symmetry.space_group_name_H-M   'P 1'
#
loop_
_entity.id
_entity.type
_entity.pdbx_description
1 polymer ?
#
loop_
_entity_poly.entity_id
_entity_poly.type
_entity_poly.pdbx_seq_one_letter_code
_entity_poly.pdbx_strand_id
1 'polypeptide(L)'
;MTAPLFKGVITALITPLRDGNVDEAAFAKLLERQIAAGVHGVVPMGTTGEGASMDLDEQKHVIELCVRLTAGRVAVIAGTGSPYTKEAIDLTRHAKTVGADGALIVTPYYIRPSQAGMAAHFEAIADAVQLPILLYNVPGRTGADLS
;
A
#
# COMPACT_ATOMS: atom_id res chain seq x y z
N MET A 1 -7.70 -20.62 15.40
CA MET A 1 -7.15 -19.37 14.85
C MET A 1 -6.17 -19.75 13.76
N THR A 2 -6.42 -19.35 12.52
CA THR A 2 -5.44 -19.50 11.43
C THR A 2 -4.24 -18.59 11.71
N ALA A 3 -3.05 -19.00 11.25
CA ALA A 3 -1.85 -18.19 11.42
C ALA A 3 -2.02 -16.82 10.71
N PRO A 4 -1.46 -15.73 11.27
CA PRO A 4 -1.52 -14.42 10.63
C PRO A 4 -0.80 -14.47 9.27
N LEU A 5 -1.43 -13.89 8.26
CA LEU A 5 -0.94 -13.92 6.87
C LEU A 5 0.39 -13.15 6.72
N PHE A 6 0.51 -12.00 7.38
CA PHE A 6 1.73 -11.20 7.43
C PHE A 6 2.23 -11.09 8.87
N LYS A 7 3.53 -11.24 9.08
CA LYS A 7 4.17 -11.16 10.40
C LYS A 7 5.63 -10.75 10.30
N GLY A 8 6.17 -10.22 11.39
CA GLY A 8 7.56 -9.79 11.48
C GLY A 8 7.75 -8.30 11.20
N VAL A 9 8.96 -7.93 10.77
CA VAL A 9 9.31 -6.54 10.46
C VAL A 9 8.93 -6.23 9.02
N ILE A 10 7.99 -5.30 8.82
CA ILE A 10 7.53 -4.88 7.50
C ILE A 10 7.80 -3.39 7.35
N THR A 11 8.66 -3.01 6.41
CA THR A 11 9.11 -1.61 6.28
C THR A 11 8.18 -0.82 5.39
N ALA A 12 7.61 0.28 5.90
CA ALA A 12 7.02 1.32 5.06
C ALA A 12 8.13 2.08 4.32
N LEU A 13 8.22 1.89 3.01
CA LEU A 13 9.28 2.46 2.19
C LEU A 13 9.05 3.95 1.94
N ILE A 14 10.13 4.72 1.92
CA ILE A 14 10.13 6.05 1.27
C ILE A 14 10.18 5.89 -0.25
N THR A 15 9.82 6.93 -0.98
CA THR A 15 9.91 6.99 -2.44
C THR A 15 10.93 8.05 -2.83
N PRO A 16 12.18 7.67 -3.14
CA PRO A 16 13.18 8.64 -3.57
C PRO A 16 12.75 9.33 -4.86
N LEU A 17 12.79 10.66 -4.86
CA LEU A 17 12.54 11.48 -6.04
C LEU A 17 13.83 12.19 -6.47
N ARG A 18 13.98 12.36 -7.78
CA ARG A 18 15.02 13.17 -8.40
C ARG A 18 14.40 13.98 -9.52
N ASP A 19 14.55 15.30 -9.45
CA ASP A 19 13.98 16.25 -10.43
C ASP A 19 12.47 16.05 -10.61
N GLY A 20 11.76 15.79 -9.50
CA GLY A 20 10.31 15.57 -9.48
C GLY A 20 9.84 14.19 -9.97
N ASN A 21 10.75 13.31 -10.39
CA ASN A 21 10.41 11.96 -10.87
C ASN A 21 10.92 10.89 -9.90
N VAL A 22 10.32 9.71 -9.94
CA VAL A 22 10.79 8.54 -9.17
C VAL A 22 12.25 8.20 -9.55
N ASP A 23 13.15 8.23 -8.56
CA ASP A 23 14.52 7.76 -8.74
C ASP A 23 14.59 6.24 -8.54
N GLU A 24 14.34 5.49 -9.62
CA GLU A 24 14.30 4.03 -9.58
C GLU A 24 15.62 3.41 -9.10
N ALA A 25 16.76 4.01 -9.43
CA ALA A 25 18.06 3.50 -9.03
C ALA A 25 18.26 3.65 -7.51
N ALA A 26 17.88 4.80 -6.95
CA ALA A 26 17.89 5.01 -5.52
C ALA A 26 16.87 4.12 -4.80
N PHE A 27 15.67 3.96 -5.36
CA PHE A 27 14.63 3.06 -4.83
C PHE A 27 15.12 1.61 -4.78
N ALA A 28 15.72 1.10 -5.86
CA ALA A 28 16.27 -0.25 -5.93
C ALA A 28 17.36 -0.49 -4.89
N LYS A 29 18.29 0.47 -4.73
CA LYS A 29 19.35 0.38 -3.70
C LYS A 29 18.77 0.37 -2.29
N LEU A 30 17.74 1.18 -2.04
CA LEU A 30 17.06 1.22 -0.74
C LEU A 30 16.34 -0.10 -0.45
N LEU A 31 15.60 -0.62 -1.42
CA LEU A 31 14.88 -1.89 -1.29
C LEU A 31 15.84 -3.06 -1.02
N GLU A 32 16.93 -3.14 -1.79
CA GLU A 32 17.94 -4.20 -1.58
C GLU A 32 18.54 -4.13 -0.17
N ARG A 33 18.80 -2.92 0.34
CA ARG A 33 19.26 -2.74 1.72
C ARG A 33 18.26 -3.26 2.75
N GLN A 34 16.96 -3.06 2.54
CA GLN A 34 15.93 -3.58 3.44
C GLN A 34 15.90 -5.11 3.41
N ILE A 35 15.90 -5.71 2.22
CA ILE A 35 15.90 -7.17 2.03
C ILE A 35 17.14 -7.79 2.68
N ALA A 36 18.33 -7.22 2.43
CA ALA A 36 19.59 -7.70 3.02
C ALA A 36 19.61 -7.57 4.56
N ALA A 37 18.84 -6.65 5.14
CA ALA A 37 18.70 -6.50 6.59
C ALA A 37 17.72 -7.51 7.22
N GLY A 38 17.07 -8.36 6.42
CA GLY A 38 16.19 -9.42 6.91
C GLY A 38 14.78 -8.96 7.26
N VAL A 39 14.26 -7.91 6.60
CA VAL A 39 12.83 -7.57 6.72
C VAL A 39 11.96 -8.71 6.18
N HIS A 40 10.76 -8.86 6.71
CA HIS A 40 9.80 -9.89 6.32
C HIS A 40 8.87 -9.42 5.21
N GLY A 41 8.78 -8.10 5.01
CA GLY A 41 8.03 -7.50 3.93
C GLY A 41 8.30 -6.00 3.79
N VAL A 42 7.71 -5.41 2.77
CA VAL A 42 7.81 -3.99 2.46
C VAL A 42 6.45 -3.43 2.03
N VAL A 43 6.25 -2.14 2.29
CA VAL A 43 5.06 -1.39 1.88
C VAL A 43 5.46 -0.22 0.98
N PRO A 44 5.39 -0.34 -0.36
CA PRO A 44 5.46 0.81 -1.25
C PRO A 44 4.16 1.62 -1.18
N MET A 45 4.21 2.91 -1.51
CA MET A 45 3.03 3.79 -1.62
C MET A 45 2.17 3.89 -0.35
N GLY A 46 2.74 3.59 0.83
CA GLY A 46 2.14 3.97 2.11
C GLY A 46 2.31 5.47 2.38
N THR A 47 1.91 5.92 3.58
CA THR A 47 2.10 7.33 3.99
C THR A 47 3.56 7.77 3.93
N THR A 48 4.48 6.92 4.39
CA THR A 48 5.94 7.18 4.36
C THR A 48 6.50 7.28 2.95
N GLY A 49 5.87 6.60 1.99
CA GLY A 49 6.23 6.64 0.58
C GLY A 49 5.54 7.76 -0.19
N GLU A 50 4.83 8.65 0.51
CA GLU A 50 4.16 9.82 -0.08
C GLU A 50 3.10 9.47 -1.14
N GLY A 51 2.48 8.29 -1.03
CA GLY A 51 1.50 7.81 -2.04
C GLY A 51 0.33 8.78 -2.28
N ALA A 52 -0.15 9.46 -1.23
CA ALA A 52 -1.25 10.42 -1.34
C ALA A 52 -0.90 11.74 -2.06
N SER A 53 0.39 12.00 -2.36
CA SER A 53 0.83 13.16 -3.15
C SER A 53 1.27 12.81 -4.56
N MET A 54 1.20 11.54 -4.95
CA MET A 54 1.54 11.06 -6.29
C MET A 54 0.27 10.79 -7.09
N ASP A 55 0.33 10.93 -8.41
CA ASP A 55 -0.79 10.55 -9.26
C ASP A 55 -0.95 9.03 -9.35
N LEU A 56 -2.03 8.56 -9.97
CA LEU A 56 -2.35 7.13 -10.02
C LEU A 56 -1.34 6.33 -10.86
N ASP A 57 -0.79 6.91 -11.91
CA ASP A 57 0.15 6.21 -12.78
C ASP A 57 1.50 6.08 -12.08
N GLU A 58 1.94 7.12 -11.36
CA GLU A 58 3.11 7.08 -10.50
C GLU A 58 2.96 6.05 -9.37
N GLN A 59 1.81 6.03 -8.69
CA GLN A 59 1.55 5.03 -7.64
C GLN A 59 1.62 3.60 -8.20
N LYS A 60 0.97 3.35 -9.33
CA LYS A 60 0.99 2.06 -10.03
C LYS A 60 2.41 1.66 -10.44
N HIS A 61 3.18 2.62 -10.97
CA HIS A 61 4.58 2.42 -11.37
C HIS A 61 5.46 2.00 -10.18
N VAL A 62 5.39 2.71 -9.05
CA VAL A 62 6.21 2.39 -7.88
C VAL A 62 5.82 1.03 -7.27
N ILE A 63 4.53 0.69 -7.27
CA ILE A 63 4.07 -0.64 -6.82
C ILE A 63 4.67 -1.73 -7.73
N GLU A 64 4.55 -1.59 -9.05
CA GLU A 64 5.08 -2.53 -10.02
C GLU A 64 6.61 -2.67 -9.91
N LEU A 65 7.31 -1.54 -9.81
CA LEU A 65 8.76 -1.50 -9.59
C LEU A 65 9.15 -2.26 -8.32
N CYS A 66 8.44 -2.03 -7.21
CA CYS A 66 8.71 -2.71 -5.95
C CYS A 66 8.50 -4.23 -6.04
N VAL A 67 7.40 -4.68 -6.65
CA VAL A 67 7.14 -6.11 -6.83
C VAL A 67 8.21 -6.75 -7.71
N ARG A 68 8.51 -6.14 -8.87
CA ARG A 68 9.52 -6.62 -9.81
C ARG A 68 10.90 -6.73 -9.17
N LEU A 69 11.33 -5.70 -8.44
CA LEU A 69 12.64 -5.69 -7.78
C LEU A 69 12.70 -6.65 -6.59
N THR A 70 11.59 -6.80 -5.85
CA THR A 70 11.54 -7.75 -4.72
C THR A 70 11.69 -9.18 -5.19
N ALA A 71 11.12 -9.53 -6.36
CA ALA A 71 11.25 -10.85 -6.99
C ALA A 71 10.89 -12.01 -6.03
N GLY A 72 9.85 -11.81 -5.20
CA GLY A 72 9.35 -12.80 -4.25
C GLY A 72 10.26 -13.08 -3.04
N ARG A 73 11.32 -12.31 -2.82
CA ARG A 73 12.26 -12.51 -1.70
C ARG A 73 11.68 -12.15 -0.34
N VAL A 74 10.78 -11.17 -0.30
CA VAL A 74 10.00 -10.75 0.87
C VAL A 74 8.59 -10.38 0.42
N ALA A 75 7.63 -10.29 1.35
CA ALA A 75 6.26 -9.92 1.00
C ALA A 75 6.15 -8.44 0.57
N VAL A 76 5.37 -8.15 -0.47
CA VAL A 76 5.04 -6.79 -0.89
C VAL A 76 3.57 -6.50 -0.57
N ILE A 77 3.33 -5.57 0.35
CA ILE A 77 1.99 -5.12 0.72
C ILE A 77 1.80 -3.72 0.14
N ALA A 78 1.11 -3.59 -0.98
CA ALA A 78 0.98 -2.31 -1.68
C ALA A 78 0.07 -1.33 -0.91
N GLY A 79 0.52 -0.09 -0.72
CA GLY A 79 -0.36 0.99 -0.28
C GLY A 79 -1.33 1.36 -1.39
N THR A 80 -2.63 1.09 -1.20
CA THR A 80 -3.67 1.31 -2.23
C THR A 80 -4.92 2.00 -1.67
N GLY A 81 -4.81 2.60 -0.48
CA GLY A 81 -5.90 3.32 0.15
C GLY A 81 -6.13 4.71 -0.46
N SER A 82 -7.39 5.08 -0.64
CA SER A 82 -7.85 6.37 -1.17
C SER A 82 -9.20 6.72 -0.54
N PRO A 83 -9.54 8.01 -0.33
CA PRO A 83 -10.88 8.40 0.10
C PRO A 83 -11.93 8.14 -0.98
N TYR A 84 -11.51 7.89 -2.22
CA TYR A 84 -12.38 7.54 -3.32
C TYR A 84 -12.38 6.02 -3.56
N THR A 85 -13.49 5.35 -3.22
CA THR A 85 -13.59 3.88 -3.27
C THR A 85 -13.22 3.29 -4.64
N LYS A 86 -13.62 3.94 -5.75
CA LYS A 86 -13.31 3.44 -7.10
C LYS A 86 -11.82 3.46 -7.39
N GLU A 87 -11.12 4.47 -6.90
CA GLU A 87 -9.67 4.60 -7.05
C GLU A 87 -8.92 3.58 -6.19
N ALA A 88 -9.35 3.38 -4.94
CA ALA A 88 -8.81 2.32 -4.09
C ALA A 88 -8.98 0.94 -4.74
N ILE A 89 -10.13 0.67 -5.38
CA ILE A 89 -10.37 -0.55 -6.17
C ILE A 89 -9.39 -0.65 -7.35
N ASP A 90 -9.18 0.43 -8.09
CA ASP A 90 -8.29 0.45 -9.26
C ASP A 90 -6.84 0.17 -8.88
N LEU A 91 -6.32 0.87 -7.86
CA LEU A 91 -4.98 0.65 -7.32
C LEU A 91 -4.81 -0.77 -6.78
N THR A 92 -5.81 -1.27 -6.04
CA THR A 92 -5.76 -2.64 -5.48
C THR A 92 -5.80 -3.70 -6.58
N ARG A 93 -6.58 -3.48 -7.65
CA ARG A 93 -6.61 -4.37 -8.81
C ARG A 93 -5.28 -4.37 -9.56
N HIS A 94 -4.67 -3.21 -9.73
CA HIS A 94 -3.33 -3.10 -10.32
C HIS A 94 -2.31 -3.85 -9.47
N ALA A 95 -2.27 -3.58 -8.15
CA ALA A 95 -1.37 -4.25 -7.21
C ALA A 95 -1.48 -5.78 -7.30
N LYS A 96 -2.70 -6.32 -7.36
CA LYS A 96 -2.93 -7.75 -7.59
C LYS A 96 -2.37 -8.22 -8.94
N THR A 97 -2.64 -7.48 -10.01
CA THR A 97 -2.21 -7.83 -11.37
C THR A 97 -0.69 -7.93 -11.48
N VAL A 98 0.03 -7.01 -10.85
CA VAL A 98 1.51 -6.98 -10.89
C VAL A 98 2.16 -7.94 -9.88
N GLY A 99 1.38 -8.58 -9.00
CA GLY A 99 1.84 -9.64 -8.12
C GLY A 99 2.17 -9.21 -6.68
N ALA A 100 1.58 -8.13 -6.18
CA ALA A 100 1.65 -7.82 -4.75
C ALA A 100 0.98 -8.94 -3.92
N ASP A 101 1.50 -9.19 -2.71
CA ASP A 101 0.99 -10.22 -1.81
C ASP A 101 -0.22 -9.75 -0.99
N GLY A 102 -0.36 -8.44 -0.82
CA GLY A 102 -1.46 -7.82 -0.11
C GLY A 102 -1.60 -6.33 -0.41
N ALA A 103 -2.65 -5.73 0.14
CA ALA A 103 -2.92 -4.30 0.08
C ALA A 103 -3.05 -3.71 1.48
N LEU A 104 -2.44 -2.56 1.72
CA LEU A 104 -2.63 -1.73 2.90
C LEU A 104 -3.58 -0.59 2.55
N ILE A 105 -4.76 -0.59 3.15
CA ILE A 105 -5.84 0.35 2.82
C ILE A 105 -6.13 1.23 4.03
N VAL A 106 -5.71 2.50 3.94
CA VAL A 106 -5.97 3.51 4.97
C VAL A 106 -7.45 3.85 5.05
N THR A 107 -7.94 4.18 6.25
CA THR A 107 -9.30 4.72 6.41
C THR A 107 -9.47 5.98 5.56
N PRO A 108 -10.63 6.18 4.89
CA PRO A 108 -10.87 7.36 4.06
C PRO A 108 -10.59 8.67 4.81
N TYR A 109 -9.53 9.35 4.41
CA TYR A 109 -9.08 10.58 5.03
C TYR A 109 -9.84 11.80 4.50
N TYR A 110 -9.80 12.90 5.25
CA TYR A 110 -10.43 14.19 4.95
C TYR A 110 -11.98 14.18 4.97
N ILE A 111 -12.62 13.24 4.27
CA ILE A 111 -14.09 13.18 4.13
C ILE A 111 -14.81 12.61 5.36
N ARG A 112 -14.08 11.96 6.29
CA ARG A 112 -14.56 11.47 7.59
C ARG A 112 -15.89 10.70 7.51
N PRO A 113 -15.94 9.56 6.80
CA PRO A 113 -17.16 8.78 6.65
C PRO A 113 -17.65 8.22 8.00
N SER A 114 -18.92 7.85 8.06
CA SER A 114 -19.47 7.08 9.19
C SER A 114 -18.89 5.66 9.25
N GLN A 115 -19.08 4.94 10.37
CA GLN A 115 -18.70 3.52 10.47
C GLN A 115 -19.31 2.68 9.36
N ALA A 116 -20.60 2.87 9.06
CA ALA A 116 -21.28 2.19 7.97
C ALA A 116 -20.65 2.54 6.60
N GLY A 117 -20.22 3.80 6.40
CA GLY A 117 -19.52 4.21 5.20
C GLY A 117 -18.13 3.59 5.06
N MET A 118 -17.37 3.49 6.16
CA MET A 118 -16.07 2.80 6.17
C MET A 118 -16.22 1.30 5.90
N ALA A 119 -17.18 0.65 6.55
CA ALA A 119 -17.49 -0.75 6.30
C ALA A 119 -17.80 -0.98 4.81
N ALA A 120 -18.74 -0.21 4.24
CA ALA A 120 -19.09 -0.31 2.83
C ALA A 120 -17.92 -0.02 1.89
N HIS A 121 -17.02 0.92 2.24
CA HIS A 121 -15.82 1.20 1.47
C HIS A 121 -14.88 -0.01 1.42
N PHE A 122 -14.57 -0.61 2.57
CA PHE A 122 -13.68 -1.77 2.64
C PHE A 122 -14.30 -3.03 2.02
N GLU A 123 -15.58 -3.29 2.26
CA GLU A 123 -16.32 -4.40 1.65
C GLU A 123 -16.31 -4.29 0.12
N ALA A 124 -16.60 -3.11 -0.44
CA ALA A 124 -16.56 -2.90 -1.87
C ALA A 124 -15.19 -3.20 -2.49
N ILE A 125 -14.09 -2.90 -1.78
CA ILE A 125 -12.73 -3.21 -2.25
C ILE A 125 -12.45 -4.71 -2.16
N ALA A 126 -12.79 -5.34 -1.04
CA ALA A 126 -12.60 -6.77 -0.81
C ALA A 126 -13.40 -7.63 -1.80
N ASP A 127 -14.63 -7.24 -2.12
CA ASP A 127 -15.46 -7.92 -3.11
C ASP A 127 -14.89 -7.77 -4.52
N ALA A 128 -14.43 -6.58 -4.88
CA ALA A 128 -13.93 -6.28 -6.21
C ALA A 128 -12.56 -6.91 -6.51
N VAL A 129 -11.71 -7.11 -5.48
CA VAL A 129 -10.34 -7.59 -5.66
C VAL A 129 -10.01 -8.66 -4.62
N GLN A 130 -9.90 -9.91 -5.09
CA GLN A 130 -9.48 -11.05 -4.28
C GLN A 130 -7.96 -11.00 -4.02
N LEU A 131 -7.53 -10.03 -3.20
CA LEU A 131 -6.18 -9.83 -2.69
C LEU A 131 -6.30 -9.61 -1.17
N PRO A 132 -5.41 -10.17 -0.33
CA PRO A 132 -5.46 -9.91 1.10
C PRO A 132 -5.38 -8.42 1.46
N ILE A 133 -6.29 -7.94 2.31
CA ILE A 133 -6.39 -6.53 2.70
C ILE A 133 -6.02 -6.38 4.18
N LEU A 134 -5.14 -5.42 4.46
CA LEU A 134 -4.85 -4.89 5.79
C LEU A 134 -5.52 -3.53 5.93
N LEU A 135 -6.46 -3.43 6.86
CA LEU A 135 -7.07 -2.16 7.23
C LEU A 135 -6.07 -1.33 8.03
N TYR A 136 -5.88 -0.07 7.64
CA TYR A 136 -4.96 0.84 8.30
C TYR A 136 -5.71 2.00 8.97
N ASN A 137 -5.84 1.89 10.29
CA ASN A 137 -6.46 2.92 11.13
C ASN A 137 -5.40 3.88 11.70
N VAL A 138 -5.51 5.17 11.35
CA VAL A 138 -4.62 6.23 11.84
C VAL A 138 -5.41 7.54 12.06
N PRO A 139 -6.26 7.60 13.11
CA PRO A 139 -7.27 8.65 13.26
C PRO A 139 -6.70 10.08 13.30
N GLY A 140 -5.49 10.25 13.85
CA GLY A 140 -4.80 11.55 13.88
C GLY A 140 -4.46 12.12 12.51
N ARG A 141 -4.40 11.29 11.46
CA ARG A 141 -4.19 11.72 10.06
C ARG A 141 -5.48 11.73 9.26
N THR A 142 -6.39 10.78 9.50
CA THR A 142 -7.60 10.63 8.68
C THR A 142 -8.78 11.47 9.19
N GLY A 143 -8.81 11.77 10.48
CA GLY A 143 -9.96 12.37 11.16
C GLY A 143 -11.15 11.42 11.33
N ALA A 144 -10.94 10.11 11.10
CA ALA A 144 -11.93 9.05 11.29
C ALA A 144 -11.28 7.86 11.98
N ASP A 145 -11.94 7.33 13.01
CA ASP A 145 -11.47 6.20 13.80
C ASP A 145 -12.29 4.95 13.49
N LEU A 146 -11.63 3.87 13.08
CA LEU A 146 -12.26 2.59 12.76
C LEU A 146 -12.51 1.81 14.07
N SER A 147 -13.78 1.46 14.34
CA SER A 147 -14.22 0.82 15.58
C SER A 147 -14.97 -0.48 15.36
#